data_AF-A0A2U9ICC3-F1
#
_entry.id   AF-A0A2U9ICC3-F1
#
_cell.length_a   1.000
_cell.length_b   1.000
_cell.length_c   1.000
_cell.angle_alpha   90.00
_cell.angle_beta   90.00
_cell.angle_gamma   90.00
#
_symmetry.space_group_name_H-M   'P 1'
#
loop_
_entity.id
_entity.type
_entity.pdbx_description
1 polymer ?
#
loop_
_entity_poly.entity_id
_entity_poly.type
_entity_poly.pdbx_seq_one_letter_code
_entity_poly.pdbx_strand_id
1 'polypeptide(L)'
;MIKHLPFFLSNDFKFVITIYSVSKLLVFITGFFILGSDFFQIMGTKWDSYIYESIASHGYAGYYIVFSPVYPALIYILHIILPTVFSAYIIVNIFGYIFVYIIYRYLGLKTALLISIFPVYVVFSTIPYSDDILLTFISLALFINSSTISSIFLSLSVLTFYNIIITIPAFIMKNWKIIIMPILTGIGIFIAYFIFFGNPFIYFNIEKEYWNAGFTLPNVQAMFLLNGWFTSEPWKFLNFEIPRPLWLIRNYLFFIFYFLGDYFLLKSNLKNRKFLFLYSLLVEMPLLFINGVPAISIPRLLLPAFPIFYGYASLRKNIIYLYAIISIFLIPIITIWQMTAFFS
;
A
#
# COMPACT_ATOMS: atom_id res chain seq x y z
N MET A 1 11.31 16.83 -27.84
CA MET A 1 10.16 17.07 -28.73
C MET A 1 8.91 16.51 -28.08
N ILE A 2 8.13 17.37 -27.42
CA ILE A 2 6.91 16.99 -26.70
C ILE A 2 5.85 16.73 -27.77
N LYS A 3 5.49 15.47 -28.01
CA LYS A 3 4.30 15.13 -28.78
C LYS A 3 3.08 15.47 -27.91
N HIS A 4 2.34 16.48 -28.36
CA HIS A 4 0.98 16.76 -27.90
C HIS A 4 0.16 15.47 -27.85
N LEU A 5 -0.38 15.14 -26.67
CA LEU A 5 -1.39 14.11 -26.50
C LEU A 5 -2.71 14.65 -27.08
N PRO A 6 -3.33 13.99 -28.08
CA PRO A 6 -4.77 13.93 -28.07
C PRO A 6 -5.17 12.95 -26.96
N PHE A 7 -6.17 13.35 -26.17
CA PHE A 7 -6.74 12.66 -25.01
C PHE A 7 -7.50 11.37 -25.39
N PHE A 8 -7.01 10.61 -26.38
CA PHE A 8 -7.55 9.29 -26.70
C PHE A 8 -6.71 8.25 -25.98
N LEU A 9 -7.31 7.61 -24.97
CA LEU A 9 -6.73 6.44 -24.32
C LEU A 9 -6.38 5.40 -25.39
N SER A 10 -5.12 4.99 -25.46
CA SER A 10 -4.70 3.89 -26.33
C SER A 10 -5.55 2.65 -26.04
N ASN A 11 -5.80 1.83 -27.06
CA ASN A 11 -6.54 0.57 -26.86
C ASN A 11 -5.89 -0.30 -25.78
N ASP A 12 -4.56 -0.28 -25.69
CA ASP A 12 -3.79 -0.93 -24.63
C ASP A 12 -4.15 -0.43 -23.23
N PHE A 13 -4.26 0.88 -23.03
CA PHE A 13 -4.61 1.42 -21.72
C PHE A 13 -6.08 1.15 -21.38
N LYS A 14 -6.98 1.25 -22.36
CA LYS A 14 -8.38 0.85 -22.18
C LYS A 14 -8.47 -0.59 -21.68
N PHE A 15 -7.69 -1.50 -22.29
CA PHE A 15 -7.62 -2.89 -21.85
C PHE A 15 -7.12 -3.02 -20.41
N VAL A 16 -6.05 -2.32 -20.01
CA VAL A 16 -5.56 -2.32 -18.61
C VAL A 16 -6.65 -1.88 -17.64
N ILE A 17 -7.32 -0.77 -17.93
CA ILE A 17 -8.35 -0.23 -17.04
C ILE A 17 -9.55 -1.16 -17.00
N THR A 18 -9.97 -1.74 -18.11
CA THR A 18 -11.03 -2.76 -18.12
C THR A 18 -10.69 -3.93 -17.22
N ILE A 19 -9.48 -4.49 -17.33
CA ILE A 19 -9.04 -5.59 -16.47
C ILE A 19 -9.02 -5.16 -15.00
N TYR A 20 -8.48 -3.97 -14.69
CA TYR A 20 -8.46 -3.48 -13.32
C TYR A 20 -9.86 -3.26 -12.74
N SER A 21 -10.79 -2.69 -13.52
CA SER A 21 -12.18 -2.51 -13.12
C SER A 21 -12.88 -3.85 -12.88
N VAL A 22 -12.62 -4.87 -13.71
CA VAL A 22 -13.13 -6.24 -13.49
C VAL A 22 -12.56 -6.82 -12.20
N SER A 23 -11.25 -6.67 -11.94
CA SER A 23 -10.63 -7.11 -10.69
C SER A 23 -11.26 -6.45 -9.45
N LYS A 24 -11.52 -5.14 -9.49
CA LYS A 24 -12.23 -4.44 -8.41
C LYS A 24 -13.67 -4.93 -8.26
N LEU A 25 -14.35 -5.17 -9.37
CA LEU A 25 -15.70 -5.71 -9.36
C LEU A 25 -15.75 -7.06 -8.65
N LEU A 26 -14.73 -7.91 -8.79
CA LEU A 26 -14.63 -9.16 -8.03
C LEU A 26 -14.59 -8.90 -6.51
N VAL A 27 -13.90 -7.86 -6.04
CA VAL A 27 -13.90 -7.47 -4.63
C VAL A 27 -15.29 -7.04 -4.18
N PHE A 28 -15.96 -6.16 -4.93
CA PHE A 28 -17.31 -5.69 -4.61
C PHE A 28 -18.33 -6.84 -4.60
N ILE A 29 -18.32 -7.68 -5.63
CA ILE A 29 -19.23 -8.84 -5.75
C ILE A 29 -18.99 -9.79 -4.57
N THR A 30 -17.73 -10.15 -4.31
CA THR A 30 -17.39 -11.04 -3.20
C THR A 30 -17.82 -10.45 -1.87
N GLY A 31 -17.59 -9.15 -1.67
CA GLY A 31 -17.99 -8.47 -0.44
C GLY A 31 -19.49 -8.40 -0.23
N PHE A 32 -20.24 -8.11 -1.29
CA PHE A 32 -21.69 -8.08 -1.24
C PHE A 32 -22.26 -9.48 -0.97
N PHE A 33 -21.65 -10.55 -1.47
CA PHE A 33 -22.09 -11.91 -1.16
C PHE A 33 -21.91 -12.29 0.32
N ILE A 34 -20.91 -11.73 1.00
CA ILE A 34 -20.62 -12.05 2.42
C ILE A 34 -21.39 -11.13 3.37
N LEU A 35 -21.38 -9.83 3.09
CA LEU A 35 -21.88 -8.78 4.00
C LEU A 35 -23.23 -8.20 3.58
N GLY A 36 -23.77 -8.58 2.42
CA GLY A 36 -25.04 -8.09 1.90
C GLY A 36 -25.03 -6.57 1.67
N SER A 37 -26.18 -5.94 1.96
CA SER A 37 -26.37 -4.48 1.86
C SER A 37 -25.43 -3.67 2.75
N ASP A 38 -24.93 -4.28 3.82
CA ASP A 38 -24.13 -3.58 4.83
C ASP A 38 -22.66 -3.48 4.45
N PHE A 39 -22.26 -4.04 3.30
CA PHE A 39 -20.89 -4.04 2.80
C PHE A 39 -20.23 -2.65 2.90
N PHE A 40 -20.84 -1.60 2.34
CA PHE A 40 -20.21 -0.27 2.31
C PHE A 40 -20.02 0.31 3.71
N GLN A 41 -20.99 0.10 4.59
CA GLN A 41 -20.94 0.58 5.96
C GLN A 41 -19.89 -0.19 6.78
N ILE A 42 -19.94 -1.53 6.79
CA ILE A 42 -19.01 -2.36 7.56
C ILE A 42 -17.56 -2.10 7.14
N MET A 43 -17.30 -2.05 5.84
CA MET A 43 -15.96 -1.83 5.31
C MET A 43 -15.44 -0.40 5.54
N GLY A 44 -16.32 0.60 5.63
CA GLY A 44 -15.96 1.98 6.02
C GLY A 44 -15.74 2.14 7.53
N THR A 45 -16.47 1.37 8.34
CA THR A 45 -16.51 1.54 9.81
C THR A 45 -15.65 0.56 10.59
N LYS A 46 -14.76 -0.18 9.93
CA LYS A 46 -13.88 -1.16 10.58
C LYS A 46 -12.40 -0.77 10.42
N TRP A 47 -11.61 -1.04 11.47
CA TRP A 47 -10.15 -0.81 11.54
C TRP A 47 -9.73 0.60 11.12
N ASP A 48 -8.65 0.69 10.34
CA ASP A 48 -8.01 1.93 9.93
C ASP A 48 -9.00 2.87 9.21
N SER A 49 -9.98 2.34 8.46
CA SER A 49 -10.98 3.17 7.76
C SER A 49 -11.80 4.01 8.75
N TYR A 50 -12.31 3.39 9.81
CA TYR A 50 -13.07 4.11 10.85
C TYR A 50 -12.26 5.26 11.43
N ILE A 51 -10.95 5.04 11.64
CA ILE A 51 -10.07 6.05 12.21
C ILE A 51 -9.85 7.18 11.20
N TYR A 52 -9.59 6.88 9.93
CA TYR A 52 -9.43 7.90 8.89
C TYR A 52 -10.70 8.74 8.70
N GLU A 53 -11.87 8.10 8.68
CA GLU A 53 -13.16 8.78 8.59
C GLU A 53 -13.45 9.63 9.84
N SER A 54 -13.15 9.09 11.03
CA SER A 54 -13.33 9.84 12.28
C SER A 54 -12.43 11.06 12.35
N ILE A 55 -11.17 10.96 11.90
CA ILE A 55 -10.26 12.11 11.83
C ILE A 55 -10.80 13.15 10.83
N ALA A 56 -11.32 12.70 9.69
CA ALA A 56 -11.88 13.61 8.68
C ALA A 56 -13.10 14.37 9.21
N SER A 57 -14.01 13.71 9.93
CA SER A 57 -15.24 14.35 10.43
C SER A 57 -15.07 15.11 11.75
N HIS A 58 -14.18 14.66 12.65
CA HIS A 58 -14.10 15.18 14.02
C HIS A 58 -12.71 15.70 14.41
N GLY A 59 -11.71 15.56 13.54
CA GLY A 59 -10.32 15.88 13.84
C GLY A 59 -9.59 14.80 14.64
N TYR A 60 -8.33 15.09 14.96
CA TYR A 60 -7.46 14.17 15.70
C TYR A 60 -7.78 14.12 17.19
N ALA A 61 -7.87 12.91 17.76
CA ALA A 61 -8.05 12.69 19.19
C ALA A 61 -7.38 11.38 19.66
N GLY A 62 -6.92 11.36 20.92
CA GLY A 62 -6.33 10.16 21.53
C GLY A 62 -5.19 9.56 20.71
N TYR A 63 -5.23 8.24 20.49
CA TYR A 63 -4.21 7.52 19.71
C TYR A 63 -4.28 7.79 18.20
N TYR A 64 -5.32 8.48 17.70
CA TYR A 64 -5.45 8.75 16.26
C TYR A 64 -4.30 9.60 15.70
N ILE A 65 -3.53 10.26 16.56
CA ILE A 65 -2.38 11.09 16.18
C ILE A 65 -1.26 10.30 15.50
N VAL A 66 -1.29 8.96 15.54
CA VAL A 66 -0.36 8.11 14.77
C VAL A 66 -0.77 7.96 13.30
N PHE A 67 -2.02 8.26 12.94
CA PHE A 67 -2.47 8.15 11.56
C PHE A 67 -2.06 9.38 10.74
N SER A 68 -1.43 9.12 9.59
CA SER A 68 -0.94 10.16 8.70
C SER A 68 -2.06 11.06 8.13
N PRO A 69 -1.82 12.38 7.99
CA PRO A 69 -2.89 13.36 7.75
C PRO A 69 -3.41 13.45 6.33
N VAL A 70 -2.68 12.96 5.33
CA VAL A 70 -3.03 13.17 3.93
C VAL A 70 -4.39 12.55 3.58
N TYR A 71 -4.63 11.29 3.94
CA TYR A 71 -5.87 10.62 3.56
C TYR A 71 -7.10 11.22 4.28
N PRO A 72 -7.10 11.44 5.62
CA PRO A 72 -8.16 12.19 6.28
C PRO A 72 -8.42 13.58 5.69
N ALA A 73 -7.37 14.32 5.33
CA ALA A 73 -7.53 15.63 4.71
C ALA A 73 -8.24 15.55 3.35
N LEU A 74 -7.90 14.56 2.52
CA LEU A 74 -8.59 14.33 1.26
C LEU A 74 -10.06 13.95 1.49
N ILE A 75 -10.34 13.07 2.46
CA ILE A 75 -11.71 12.68 2.84
C ILE A 75 -12.49 13.90 3.27
N TYR A 76 -11.92 14.74 4.15
CA TYR A 76 -12.56 15.96 4.64
C TYR A 76 -12.94 16.91 3.50
N ILE A 77 -12.05 17.13 2.53
CA ILE A 77 -12.32 17.99 1.38
C ILE A 77 -13.55 17.51 0.60
N LEU A 78 -13.64 16.20 0.34
CA LEU A 78 -14.78 15.64 -0.39
C LEU A 78 -16.04 15.51 0.49
N HIS A 79 -15.86 15.34 1.80
CA HIS A 79 -16.93 15.25 2.78
C HIS A 79 -17.79 16.51 2.87
N ILE A 80 -17.26 17.67 2.46
CA ILE A 80 -18.03 18.93 2.33
C ILE A 80 -19.29 18.73 1.48
N ILE A 81 -19.27 17.80 0.52
CA ILE A 81 -20.39 17.56 -0.42
C ILE A 81 -20.94 16.13 -0.40
N LEU A 82 -20.28 15.17 0.28
CA LEU A 82 -20.66 13.77 0.31
C LEU A 82 -20.51 13.17 1.73
N PRO A 83 -21.26 12.11 2.08
CA PRO A 83 -21.02 11.37 3.32
C PRO A 83 -19.58 10.82 3.40
N THR A 84 -18.99 10.82 4.60
CA THR A 84 -17.58 10.47 4.86
C THR A 84 -17.19 9.11 4.27
N VAL A 85 -18.02 8.09 4.47
CA VAL A 85 -17.83 6.74 3.93
C VAL A 85 -17.67 6.78 2.40
N PHE A 86 -18.59 7.43 1.69
CA PHE A 86 -18.52 7.52 0.23
C PHE A 86 -17.32 8.33 -0.24
N SER A 87 -16.97 9.41 0.48
CA SER A 87 -15.76 10.18 0.20
C SER A 87 -14.51 9.30 0.27
N ALA A 88 -14.38 8.49 1.32
CA ALA A 88 -13.28 7.56 1.51
C ALA A 88 -13.15 6.55 0.35
N TYR A 89 -14.27 5.94 -0.06
CA TYR A 89 -14.31 5.03 -1.22
C TYR A 89 -13.91 5.69 -2.53
N ILE A 90 -14.47 6.87 -2.82
CA ILE A 90 -14.23 7.60 -4.07
C ILE A 90 -12.75 7.94 -4.18
N ILE A 91 -12.16 8.48 -3.11
CA ILE A 91 -10.76 8.90 -3.10
C ILE A 91 -9.84 7.71 -3.38
N VAL A 92 -9.98 6.61 -2.64
CA VAL A 92 -9.11 5.45 -2.83
C VAL A 92 -9.24 4.93 -4.25
N ASN A 93 -10.46 4.80 -4.76
CA ASN A 93 -10.66 4.28 -6.10
C ASN A 93 -10.06 5.20 -7.18
N ILE A 94 -10.20 6.53 -7.06
CA ILE A 94 -9.58 7.49 -7.97
C ILE A 94 -8.05 7.33 -7.95
N PHE A 95 -7.44 7.31 -6.77
CA PHE A 95 -5.99 7.16 -6.64
C PHE A 95 -5.49 5.81 -7.16
N GLY A 96 -6.23 4.71 -6.96
CA GLY A 96 -5.91 3.42 -7.55
C GLY A 96 -5.86 3.45 -9.07
N TYR A 97 -6.83 4.08 -9.74
CA TYR A 97 -6.80 4.24 -11.20
C TYR A 97 -5.64 5.15 -11.65
N ILE A 98 -5.34 6.22 -10.91
CA ILE A 98 -4.20 7.10 -11.20
C ILE A 98 -2.88 6.33 -11.09
N PHE A 99 -2.69 5.54 -10.04
CA PHE A 99 -1.50 4.70 -9.88
C PHE A 99 -1.32 3.74 -11.05
N VAL A 100 -2.35 2.98 -11.41
CA VAL A 100 -2.32 2.06 -12.57
C VAL A 100 -1.98 2.80 -13.87
N TYR A 101 -2.51 4.01 -14.07
CA TYR A 101 -2.13 4.86 -15.20
C TYR A 101 -0.64 5.22 -15.19
N ILE A 102 -0.10 5.67 -14.05
CA ILE A 102 1.33 6.01 -13.93
C ILE A 102 2.19 4.78 -14.27
N ILE A 103 1.86 3.60 -13.74
CA ILE A 103 2.57 2.36 -14.06
C ILE A 103 2.51 2.06 -15.55
N TYR A 104 1.34 2.13 -16.18
CA TYR A 104 1.21 1.92 -17.62
C TYR A 104 2.11 2.88 -18.41
N ARG A 105 2.13 4.16 -18.02
CA ARG A 105 2.91 5.20 -18.72
C ARG A 105 4.41 5.02 -18.59
N TYR A 106 4.92 4.58 -17.43
CA TYR A 106 6.35 4.55 -17.15
C TYR A 106 6.98 3.15 -17.21
N LEU A 107 6.22 2.10 -16.91
CA LEU A 107 6.67 0.71 -16.87
C LEU A 107 6.01 -0.19 -17.93
N GLY A 108 5.04 0.33 -18.67
CA GLY A 108 4.42 -0.32 -19.83
C GLY A 108 3.27 -1.26 -19.52
N LEU A 109 2.63 -1.75 -20.59
CA LEU A 109 1.40 -2.56 -20.58
C LEU A 109 1.48 -3.78 -19.65
N LYS A 110 2.51 -4.62 -19.82
CA LYS A 110 2.63 -5.87 -19.06
C LYS A 110 2.71 -5.62 -17.55
N THR A 111 3.52 -4.66 -17.13
CA THR A 111 3.68 -4.31 -15.72
C THR A 111 2.37 -3.80 -15.13
N ALA A 112 1.66 -2.92 -15.86
CA ALA A 112 0.37 -2.43 -15.44
C ALA A 112 -0.65 -3.57 -15.29
N LEU A 113 -0.74 -4.49 -16.25
CA LEU A 113 -1.63 -5.66 -16.16
C LEU A 113 -1.32 -6.54 -14.95
N LEU A 114 -0.04 -6.82 -14.66
CA LEU A 114 0.36 -7.63 -13.50
C LEU A 114 -0.07 -6.98 -12.18
N ILE A 115 0.04 -5.66 -12.07
CA ILE A 115 -0.41 -4.90 -10.90
C ILE A 115 -1.94 -4.87 -10.82
N SER A 116 -2.63 -4.62 -11.95
CA SER A 116 -4.10 -4.56 -12.03
C SER A 116 -4.84 -5.83 -11.61
N ILE A 117 -4.12 -6.95 -11.49
CA ILE A 117 -4.64 -8.22 -10.98
C ILE A 117 -3.94 -8.68 -9.70
N PHE A 118 -2.95 -7.95 -9.18
CA PHE A 118 -2.25 -8.37 -7.96
C PHE A 118 -3.23 -8.35 -6.78
N PRO A 119 -3.50 -9.51 -6.14
CA PRO A 119 -4.65 -9.65 -5.24
C PRO A 119 -4.68 -8.65 -4.08
N VAL A 120 -3.54 -8.47 -3.40
CA VAL A 120 -3.43 -7.55 -2.27
C VAL A 120 -3.64 -6.10 -2.73
N TYR A 121 -3.02 -5.70 -3.84
CA TYR A 121 -3.22 -4.37 -4.41
C TYR A 121 -4.69 -4.14 -4.77
N VAL A 122 -5.32 -5.08 -5.47
CA VAL A 122 -6.72 -4.94 -5.88
C VAL A 122 -7.65 -4.77 -4.67
N VAL A 123 -7.47 -5.56 -3.62
CA VAL A 123 -8.29 -5.44 -2.40
C VAL A 123 -8.07 -4.08 -1.73
N PHE A 124 -6.84 -3.74 -1.36
CA PHE A 124 -6.53 -2.50 -0.63
C PHE A 124 -6.63 -1.22 -1.48
N SER A 125 -6.76 -1.36 -2.80
CA SER A 125 -7.13 -0.26 -3.70
C SER A 125 -8.64 -0.12 -3.94
N THR A 126 -9.44 -1.07 -3.46
CA THR A 126 -10.91 -1.02 -3.59
C THR A 126 -11.58 -0.52 -2.33
N ILE A 127 -11.02 -0.88 -1.17
CA ILE A 127 -11.57 -0.61 0.17
C ILE A 127 -10.87 0.61 0.79
N PRO A 128 -11.52 1.37 1.70
CA PRO A 128 -11.08 2.70 2.15
C PRO A 128 -9.80 2.70 3.02
N TYR A 129 -8.65 2.47 2.37
CA TYR A 129 -7.31 2.52 2.96
C TYR A 129 -6.40 3.51 2.21
N SER A 130 -5.35 3.98 2.87
CA SER A 130 -4.47 5.04 2.34
C SER A 130 -3.42 4.56 1.33
N ASP A 131 -3.29 3.26 1.10
CA ASP A 131 -2.20 2.65 0.33
C ASP A 131 -2.09 3.17 -1.11
N ASP A 132 -3.21 3.36 -1.82
CA ASP A 132 -3.21 3.87 -3.20
C ASP A 132 -2.69 5.30 -3.33
N ILE A 133 -2.92 6.12 -2.31
CA ILE A 133 -2.45 7.50 -2.28
C ILE A 133 -0.93 7.50 -2.13
N LEU A 134 -0.42 6.66 -1.22
CA LEU A 134 1.01 6.41 -1.05
C LEU A 134 1.64 5.93 -2.37
N LEU A 135 1.06 4.90 -2.98
CA LEU A 135 1.54 4.30 -4.23
C LEU A 135 1.55 5.31 -5.38
N THR A 136 0.53 6.16 -5.47
CA THR A 136 0.47 7.25 -6.45
C THR A 136 1.61 8.24 -6.24
N PHE A 137 1.79 8.78 -5.03
CA PHE A 137 2.84 9.77 -4.79
C PHE A 137 4.23 9.17 -4.95
N ILE A 138 4.47 7.96 -4.45
CA ILE A 138 5.79 7.36 -4.58
C ILE A 138 6.11 6.98 -6.04
N SER A 139 5.12 6.55 -6.84
CA SER A 139 5.33 6.31 -8.27
C SER A 139 5.66 7.61 -9.04
N LEU A 140 5.01 8.72 -8.73
CA LEU A 140 5.35 10.03 -9.28
C LEU A 140 6.76 10.46 -8.86
N ALA A 141 7.14 10.26 -7.60
CA ALA A 141 8.49 10.51 -7.12
C ALA A 141 9.52 9.63 -7.85
N LEU A 142 9.25 8.35 -8.08
CA LEU A 142 10.17 7.43 -8.75
C LEU A 142 10.38 7.79 -10.23
N PHE A 143 9.34 8.23 -10.94
CA PHE A 143 9.39 8.34 -12.41
C PHE A 143 9.45 9.76 -12.99
N ILE A 144 9.10 10.80 -12.22
CA ILE A 144 9.24 12.19 -12.70
C ILE A 144 10.72 12.60 -12.73
N ASN A 145 11.17 13.20 -13.83
CA ASN A 145 12.57 13.63 -14.01
C ASN A 145 12.90 14.94 -13.28
N SER A 146 11.92 15.83 -13.08
CA SER A 146 12.12 17.07 -12.34
C SER A 146 12.43 16.75 -10.88
N SER A 147 13.62 17.14 -10.40
CA SER A 147 14.03 16.89 -9.02
C SER A 147 13.11 17.57 -8.01
N THR A 148 12.63 18.78 -8.31
CA THR A 148 11.73 19.52 -7.43
C THR A 148 10.38 18.82 -7.30
N ILE A 149 9.76 18.47 -8.43
CA ILE A 149 8.44 17.79 -8.43
C ILE A 149 8.56 16.39 -7.80
N SER A 150 9.64 15.66 -8.11
CA SER A 150 9.94 14.38 -7.48
C SER A 150 10.13 14.50 -5.96
N SER A 151 10.76 15.58 -5.48
CA SER A 151 10.97 15.85 -4.06
C SER A 151 9.64 16.15 -3.36
N ILE A 152 8.76 16.94 -3.98
CA ILE A 152 7.41 17.23 -3.47
C ILE A 152 6.60 15.94 -3.32
N PHE A 153 6.57 15.10 -4.35
CA PHE A 153 5.82 13.84 -4.27
C PHE A 153 6.43 12.86 -3.26
N LEU A 154 7.75 12.83 -3.10
CA LEU A 154 8.38 12.04 -2.04
C LEU A 154 8.00 12.57 -0.64
N SER A 155 7.97 13.88 -0.43
CA SER A 155 7.45 14.50 0.80
C SER A 155 5.98 14.14 1.05
N LEU A 156 5.12 14.22 0.03
CA LEU A 156 3.72 13.84 0.15
C LEU A 156 3.55 12.35 0.48
N SER A 157 4.42 11.49 -0.07
CA SER A 157 4.43 10.07 0.29
C SER A 157 4.80 9.87 1.76
N VAL A 158 5.78 10.60 2.29
CA VAL A 158 6.14 10.59 3.73
C VAL A 158 4.97 11.06 4.57
N LEU A 159 4.29 12.13 4.18
CA LEU A 159 3.09 12.61 4.89
C LEU A 159 1.87 11.69 4.76
N THR A 160 1.88 10.73 3.83
CA THR A 160 0.84 9.70 3.69
C THR A 160 1.17 8.46 4.50
N PHE A 161 2.46 8.11 4.59
CA PHE A 161 2.94 6.95 5.32
C PHE A 161 4.37 7.19 5.80
N TYR A 162 4.53 7.56 7.08
CA TYR A 162 5.81 8.04 7.62
C TYR A 162 6.98 7.08 7.40
N ASN A 163 6.73 5.77 7.46
CA ASN A 163 7.76 4.75 7.30
C ASN A 163 8.44 4.77 5.92
N ILE A 164 7.82 5.35 4.88
CA ILE A 164 8.44 5.43 3.55
C ILE A 164 9.71 6.28 3.54
N ILE A 165 9.95 7.08 4.59
CA ILE A 165 11.18 7.86 4.80
C ILE A 165 12.44 6.99 4.69
N ILE A 166 12.35 5.69 5.01
CA ILE A 166 13.46 4.75 4.90
C ILE A 166 13.97 4.55 3.46
N THR A 167 13.15 4.92 2.47
CA THR A 167 13.49 4.79 1.04
C THR A 167 14.28 5.98 0.50
N ILE A 168 14.37 7.09 1.25
CA ILE A 168 15.09 8.32 0.83
C ILE A 168 16.53 8.04 0.35
N PRO A 169 17.35 7.19 1.01
CA PRO A 169 18.70 6.93 0.54
C PRO A 169 18.79 6.42 -0.91
N ALA A 170 17.79 5.68 -1.41
CA ALA A 170 17.79 5.24 -2.81
C ALA A 170 17.75 6.42 -3.78
N PHE A 171 17.07 7.52 -3.44
CA PHE A 171 16.94 8.69 -4.31
C PHE A 171 18.26 9.45 -4.53
N ILE A 172 19.29 9.20 -3.73
CA ILE A 172 20.65 9.70 -3.98
C ILE A 172 21.17 9.18 -5.34
N MET A 173 20.86 7.92 -5.69
CA MET A 173 21.24 7.34 -6.99
C MET A 173 20.50 7.97 -8.17
N LYS A 174 19.34 8.57 -7.93
CA LYS A 174 18.56 9.28 -8.95
C LYS A 174 19.02 10.73 -9.07
N ASN A 175 18.97 11.48 -7.97
CA ASN A 175 19.47 12.85 -7.84
C ASN A 175 19.39 13.27 -6.36
N TRP A 176 20.53 13.63 -5.75
CA TRP A 176 20.60 14.02 -4.33
C TRP A 176 19.66 15.17 -3.97
N LYS A 177 19.33 16.09 -4.89
CA LYS A 177 18.41 17.22 -4.62
C LYS A 177 16.99 16.76 -4.26
N ILE A 178 16.60 15.54 -4.66
CA ILE A 178 15.27 14.98 -4.37
C ILE A 178 15.08 14.73 -2.86
N ILE A 179 16.16 14.51 -2.10
CA ILE A 179 16.07 14.14 -0.68
C ILE A 179 15.83 15.33 0.26
N ILE A 180 16.01 16.57 -0.23
CA ILE A 180 16.00 17.76 0.62
C ILE A 180 14.61 17.97 1.24
N MET A 181 13.56 18.09 0.42
CA MET A 181 12.21 18.32 0.93
C MET A 181 11.70 17.20 1.85
N PRO A 182 11.85 15.89 1.53
CA PRO A 182 11.32 14.84 2.41
C PRO A 182 12.08 14.75 3.74
N ILE A 183 13.37 15.11 3.80
CA ILE A 183 14.08 15.27 5.08
C ILE A 183 13.49 16.42 5.89
N LEU A 184 13.28 17.59 5.26
CA LEU A 184 12.65 18.73 5.92
C LEU A 184 11.22 18.41 6.38
N THR A 185 10.47 17.65 5.59
CA THR A 185 9.15 17.13 5.96
C THR A 185 9.24 16.24 7.20
N GLY A 186 10.20 15.30 7.24
CA GLY A 186 10.45 14.47 8.43
C GLY A 186 10.75 15.31 9.67
N ILE A 187 11.69 16.25 9.57
CA ILE A 187 12.01 17.19 10.67
C ILE A 187 10.77 17.97 11.10
N GLY A 188 9.97 18.47 10.15
CA GLY A 188 8.72 19.17 10.41
C GLY A 188 7.70 18.34 11.18
N ILE A 189 7.59 17.04 10.88
CA ILE A 189 6.72 16.11 11.63
C ILE A 189 7.19 15.99 13.09
N PHE A 190 8.49 15.78 13.33
CA PHE A 190 9.03 15.72 14.70
C PHE A 190 8.83 17.03 15.46
N ILE A 191 9.05 18.18 14.81
CA ILE A 191 8.80 19.50 15.40
C ILE A 191 7.32 19.66 15.73
N ALA A 192 6.41 19.29 14.83
CA ALA A 192 4.98 19.35 15.08
C ALA A 192 4.59 18.49 16.30
N TYR A 193 5.05 17.24 16.38
CA TYR A 193 4.78 16.40 17.55
C TYR A 193 5.33 16.99 18.85
N PHE A 194 6.51 17.62 18.81
CA PHE A 194 7.06 18.30 19.97
C PHE A 194 6.21 19.52 20.39
N ILE A 195 5.80 20.36 19.44
CA ILE A 195 5.00 21.56 19.72
C ILE A 195 3.62 21.19 20.28
N PHE A 196 2.95 20.20 19.69
CA PHE A 196 1.57 19.87 20.05
C PHE A 196 1.45 18.91 21.24
N PHE A 197 2.46 18.07 21.49
CA PHE A 197 2.38 17.00 22.51
C PHE A 197 3.55 16.99 23.49
N GLY A 198 4.52 17.91 23.37
CA GLY A 198 5.70 17.98 24.24
C GLY A 198 6.72 16.85 24.03
N ASN A 199 6.48 15.92 23.09
CA ASN A 199 7.35 14.79 22.83
C ASN A 199 7.44 14.49 21.32
N PRO A 200 8.62 14.63 20.69
CA PRO A 200 8.80 14.40 19.25
C PRO A 200 8.66 12.90 18.89
N PHE A 201 8.79 11.99 19.86
CA PHE A 201 8.70 10.55 19.68
C PHE A 201 7.35 9.96 20.10
N ILE A 202 6.33 10.80 20.36
CA ILE A 202 5.01 10.33 20.82
C ILE A 202 4.38 9.31 19.87
N TYR A 203 4.61 9.47 18.55
CA TYR A 203 4.20 8.52 17.52
C TYR A 203 4.65 7.09 17.85
N PHE A 204 5.95 6.90 18.12
CA PHE A 204 6.53 5.58 18.39
C PHE A 204 6.06 4.99 19.72
N ASN A 205 5.82 5.85 20.72
CA ASN A 205 5.31 5.41 22.01
C ASN A 205 3.90 4.83 21.90
N ILE A 206 3.01 5.53 21.17
CA ILE A 206 1.64 5.07 20.94
C ILE A 206 1.64 3.82 20.06
N GLU A 207 2.44 3.80 18.99
CA GLU A 207 2.62 2.62 18.14
C GLU A 207 2.99 1.36 18.95
N LYS A 208 3.93 1.53 19.89
CA LYS A 208 4.36 0.47 20.80
C LYS A 208 3.28 0.06 21.80
N GLU A 209 2.57 1.03 22.39
CA GLU A 209 1.55 0.79 23.41
C GLU A 209 0.33 0.05 22.85
N TYR A 210 -0.22 0.51 21.73
CA TYR A 210 -1.48 0.00 21.19
C TYR A 210 -1.30 -1.19 20.26
N TRP A 211 -0.17 -1.27 19.54
CA TRP A 211 0.05 -2.30 18.52
C TRP A 211 1.29 -3.16 18.74
N ASN A 212 2.00 -2.99 19.86
CA ASN A 212 3.28 -3.65 20.13
C ASN A 212 4.30 -3.46 18.99
N ALA A 213 4.20 -2.33 18.28
CA ALA A 213 5.05 -2.02 17.14
C ALA A 213 6.45 -1.65 17.61
N GLY A 214 7.46 -2.15 16.91
CA GLY A 214 8.86 -1.86 17.20
C GLY A 214 9.82 -2.67 16.35
N PHE A 215 11.09 -2.28 16.36
CA PHE A 215 12.14 -3.04 15.68
C PHE A 215 12.53 -4.28 16.48
N THR A 216 12.76 -5.39 15.78
CA THR A 216 13.12 -6.67 16.38
C THR A 216 13.91 -7.55 15.43
N LEU A 217 14.37 -8.71 15.91
CA LEU A 217 15.04 -9.71 15.09
C LEU A 217 14.03 -10.62 14.38
N PRO A 218 14.36 -11.20 13.20
CA PRO A 218 13.41 -12.01 12.43
C PRO A 218 12.84 -13.21 13.18
N ASN A 219 13.62 -13.83 14.08
CA ASN A 219 13.15 -14.92 14.94
C ASN A 219 12.10 -14.45 15.96
N VAL A 220 12.24 -13.24 16.49
CA VAL A 220 11.27 -12.65 17.42
C VAL A 220 9.99 -12.26 16.67
N GLN A 221 10.11 -11.70 15.46
CA GLN A 221 8.95 -11.49 14.60
C GLN A 221 8.20 -12.80 14.32
N ALA A 222 8.92 -13.88 13.99
CA ALA A 222 8.32 -15.19 13.77
C ALA A 222 7.58 -15.70 15.01
N MET A 223 8.18 -15.52 16.20
CA MET A 223 7.54 -15.89 17.47
C MET A 223 6.27 -15.08 17.73
N PHE A 224 6.23 -13.79 17.39
CA PHE A 224 5.01 -12.99 17.47
C PHE A 224 3.95 -13.44 16.45
N LEU A 225 4.34 -13.77 15.22
CA LEU A 225 3.38 -14.29 14.23
C LEU A 225 2.79 -15.64 14.67
N LEU A 226 3.53 -16.44 15.42
CA LEU A 226 3.07 -17.72 15.94
C LEU A 226 2.33 -17.63 17.28
N ASN A 227 2.66 -16.69 18.14
CA ASN A 227 2.21 -16.68 19.54
C ASN A 227 1.91 -15.26 20.10
N GLY A 228 1.84 -14.24 19.25
CA GLY A 228 1.51 -12.88 19.65
C GLY A 228 0.06 -12.80 20.12
N TRP A 229 -0.26 -11.76 20.90
CA TRP A 229 -1.64 -11.54 21.37
C TRP A 229 -2.62 -11.51 20.19
N PHE A 230 -2.25 -10.80 19.12
CA PHE A 230 -3.08 -10.68 17.93
C PHE A 230 -3.31 -12.03 17.25
N THR A 231 -2.29 -12.86 17.07
CA THR A 231 -2.44 -14.16 16.39
C THR A 231 -2.97 -15.27 17.30
N SER A 232 -3.10 -14.99 18.59
CA SER A 232 -3.72 -15.88 19.57
C SER A 232 -5.23 -15.70 19.67
N GLU A 233 -5.77 -14.58 19.16
CA GLU A 233 -7.21 -14.37 19.01
C GLU A 233 -7.81 -15.41 18.04
N PRO A 234 -9.07 -15.84 18.27
CA PRO A 234 -9.73 -16.88 17.48
C PRO A 234 -10.27 -16.33 16.15
N TRP A 235 -9.40 -15.70 15.35
CA TRP A 235 -9.75 -15.19 14.01
C TRP A 235 -10.25 -16.31 13.11
N LYS A 236 -11.25 -16.02 12.28
CA LYS A 236 -11.91 -17.04 11.44
C LYS A 236 -11.79 -16.74 9.95
N PHE A 237 -11.62 -17.79 9.16
CA PHE A 237 -11.80 -17.79 7.72
C PHE A 237 -12.94 -18.74 7.37
N LEU A 238 -14.06 -18.21 6.87
CA LEU A 238 -15.26 -19.01 6.58
C LEU A 238 -15.69 -19.90 7.78
N ASN A 239 -15.71 -19.32 8.98
CA ASN A 239 -15.99 -19.98 10.28
C ASN A 239 -14.93 -20.97 10.80
N PHE A 240 -13.86 -21.23 10.06
CA PHE A 240 -12.73 -22.03 10.55
C PHE A 240 -11.69 -21.13 11.21
N GLU A 241 -11.21 -21.51 12.40
CA GLU A 241 -10.12 -20.78 13.05
C GLU A 241 -8.87 -20.77 12.16
N ILE A 242 -8.26 -19.59 12.03
CA ILE A 242 -7.05 -19.41 11.26
C ILE A 242 -5.88 -20.04 12.02
N PRO A 243 -5.22 -21.08 11.47
CA PRO A 243 -4.10 -21.70 12.15
C PRO A 243 -2.95 -20.72 12.31
N ARG A 244 -2.36 -20.66 13.51
CA ARG A 244 -1.23 -19.74 13.80
C ARG A 244 -0.07 -19.83 12.80
N PRO A 245 0.36 -21.02 12.33
CA PRO A 245 1.41 -21.13 11.32
C PRO A 245 1.09 -20.43 9.99
N LEU A 246 -0.20 -20.25 9.66
CA LEU A 246 -0.61 -19.63 8.40
C LEU A 246 -0.21 -18.16 8.31
N TRP A 247 -0.19 -17.42 9.43
CA TRP A 247 0.29 -16.03 9.48
C TRP A 247 1.76 -15.92 9.05
N LEU A 248 2.60 -16.84 9.55
CA LEU A 248 4.01 -16.91 9.23
C LEU A 248 4.23 -17.32 7.77
N ILE A 249 3.60 -18.42 7.34
CA ILE A 249 3.72 -18.95 5.98
C ILE A 249 3.32 -17.90 4.96
N ARG A 250 2.19 -17.22 5.18
CA ARG A 250 1.71 -16.15 4.30
C ARG A 250 2.76 -15.04 4.16
N ASN A 251 3.30 -14.53 5.27
CA ASN A 251 4.29 -13.47 5.24
C ASN A 251 5.57 -13.88 4.48
N TYR A 252 6.06 -15.09 4.71
CA TYR A 252 7.23 -15.61 3.98
C TYR A 252 6.97 -15.80 2.49
N LEU A 253 5.78 -16.26 2.10
CA LEU A 253 5.41 -16.34 0.68
C LEU A 253 5.42 -14.96 0.01
N PHE A 254 4.96 -13.91 0.70
CA PHE A 254 5.07 -12.55 0.18
C PHE A 254 6.53 -12.11 0.06
N PHE A 255 7.37 -12.28 1.09
CA PHE A 255 8.79 -11.93 0.98
C PHE A 255 9.50 -12.67 -0.17
N ILE A 256 9.24 -13.97 -0.33
CA ILE A 256 9.79 -14.76 -1.44
C ILE A 256 9.33 -14.17 -2.79
N PHE A 257 8.04 -13.86 -2.93
CA PHE A 257 7.53 -13.21 -4.14
C PHE A 257 8.20 -11.87 -4.40
N TYR A 258 8.41 -11.05 -3.38
CA TYR A 258 9.01 -9.74 -3.55
C TYR A 258 10.51 -9.82 -3.93
N PHE A 259 11.29 -10.61 -3.18
CA PHE A 259 12.72 -10.83 -3.47
C PHE A 259 12.98 -11.49 -4.84
N LEU A 260 12.12 -12.43 -5.27
CA LEU A 260 12.21 -13.00 -6.62
C LEU A 260 11.95 -11.94 -7.70
N GLY A 261 10.98 -11.06 -7.48
CA GLY A 261 10.69 -9.96 -8.39
C GLY A 261 11.86 -8.98 -8.48
N ASP A 262 12.51 -8.70 -7.35
CA ASP A 262 13.72 -7.88 -7.25
C ASP A 262 14.90 -8.48 -8.02
N TYR A 263 15.11 -9.79 -7.90
CA TYR A 263 16.10 -10.52 -8.69
C TYR A 263 15.85 -10.37 -10.21
N PHE A 264 14.60 -10.53 -10.65
CA PHE A 264 14.26 -10.35 -12.06
C PHE A 264 14.35 -8.89 -12.51
N LEU A 265 14.02 -7.93 -11.63
CA LEU A 265 14.18 -6.50 -11.89
C LEU A 265 15.65 -6.15 -12.14
N LEU A 266 16.57 -6.67 -11.32
CA LEU A 266 18.01 -6.46 -11.46
C LEU A 266 18.55 -7.04 -12.78
N LYS A 267 17.98 -8.16 -13.24
CA LYS A 267 18.30 -8.82 -14.53
C LYS A 267 17.64 -8.18 -15.75
N SER A 268 16.66 -7.30 -15.55
CA SER A 268 15.90 -6.69 -16.64
C SER A 268 16.70 -5.65 -17.44
N ASN A 269 16.18 -5.25 -18.60
CA ASN A 269 16.80 -4.22 -19.45
C ASN A 269 16.43 -2.77 -19.05
N LEU A 270 15.77 -2.56 -17.91
CA LEU A 270 15.35 -1.23 -17.49
C LEU A 270 16.55 -0.35 -17.12
N LYS A 271 16.65 0.84 -17.72
CA LYS A 271 17.77 1.77 -17.52
C LYS A 271 18.05 2.07 -16.04
N ASN A 272 17.00 2.31 -15.26
CA ASN A 272 17.10 2.70 -13.85
C ASN A 272 16.95 1.49 -12.89
N ARG A 273 17.16 0.26 -13.36
CA ARG A 273 16.92 -0.96 -12.56
C ARG A 273 17.63 -0.99 -11.21
N LYS A 274 18.89 -0.53 -11.13
CA LYS A 274 19.65 -0.54 -9.87
C LYS A 274 19.05 0.40 -8.82
N PHE A 275 18.59 1.57 -9.25
CA PHE A 275 17.89 2.53 -8.39
C PHE A 275 16.58 1.94 -7.87
N LEU A 276 15.76 1.38 -8.77
CA LEU A 276 14.47 0.79 -8.40
C LEU A 276 14.60 -0.48 -7.53
N PHE A 277 15.66 -1.27 -7.77
CA PHE A 277 16.03 -2.40 -6.92
C PHE A 277 16.43 -1.95 -5.51
N LEU A 278 17.34 -0.97 -5.38
CA LEU A 278 17.71 -0.45 -4.07
C LEU A 278 16.50 0.15 -3.34
N TYR A 279 15.65 0.88 -4.06
CA TYR A 279 14.41 1.41 -3.52
C TYR A 279 13.49 0.29 -2.99
N SER A 280 13.29 -0.79 -3.75
CA SER A 280 12.43 -1.91 -3.36
C SER A 280 13.01 -2.64 -2.15
N LEU A 281 14.31 -2.92 -2.13
CA LEU A 281 14.98 -3.48 -0.95
C LEU A 281 14.85 -2.61 0.31
N LEU A 282 14.89 -1.28 0.18
CA LEU A 282 14.69 -0.38 1.32
C LEU A 282 13.24 -0.40 1.84
N VAL A 283 12.26 -0.79 1.02
CA VAL A 283 10.89 -1.07 1.49
C VAL A 283 10.84 -2.45 2.17
N GLU A 284 11.42 -3.47 1.53
CA GLU A 284 11.26 -4.87 1.93
C GLU A 284 12.06 -5.24 3.18
N MET A 285 13.35 -4.90 3.21
CA MET A 285 14.27 -5.37 4.25
C MET A 285 13.86 -4.94 5.65
N PRO A 286 13.46 -3.67 5.91
CA PRO A 286 13.03 -3.27 7.25
C PRO A 286 11.84 -4.08 7.77
N LEU A 287 10.95 -4.55 6.90
CA LEU A 287 9.77 -5.32 7.29
C LEU A 287 10.12 -6.72 7.82
N LEU A 288 11.34 -7.23 7.61
CA LEU A 288 11.84 -8.45 8.26
C LEU A 288 12.20 -8.23 9.74
N PHE A 289 12.34 -6.97 10.14
CA PHE A 289 12.84 -6.56 11.46
C PHE A 289 11.79 -5.75 12.25
N ILE A 290 10.50 -5.94 11.99
CA ILE A 290 9.42 -5.30 12.75
C ILE A 290 8.63 -6.32 13.57
N ASN A 291 8.02 -5.87 14.65
CA ASN A 291 7.11 -6.66 15.47
C ASN A 291 5.72 -6.02 15.58
N GLY A 292 4.80 -6.73 16.23
CA GLY A 292 3.47 -6.21 16.55
C GLY A 292 2.47 -6.36 15.40
N VAL A 293 1.33 -5.69 15.52
CA VAL A 293 0.30 -5.69 14.48
C VAL A 293 0.83 -5.28 13.10
N PRO A 294 1.83 -4.38 12.95
CA PRO A 294 2.45 -4.11 11.65
C PRO A 294 3.03 -5.36 10.96
N ALA A 295 3.50 -6.36 11.70
CA ALA A 295 3.97 -7.62 11.11
C ALA A 295 2.83 -8.44 10.48
N ILE A 296 1.59 -8.28 10.94
CA ILE A 296 0.40 -8.88 10.32
C ILE A 296 0.06 -8.19 9.00
N SER A 297 0.40 -6.91 8.87
CA SER A 297 0.12 -6.10 7.68
C SER A 297 1.20 -6.18 6.60
N ILE A 298 2.26 -6.98 6.77
CA ILE A 298 3.37 -7.13 5.81
C ILE A 298 2.93 -7.26 4.35
N PRO A 299 1.93 -8.10 3.98
CA PRO A 299 1.48 -8.21 2.60
C PRO A 299 1.12 -6.86 1.97
N ARG A 300 0.48 -5.97 2.74
CA ARG A 300 0.09 -4.63 2.34
C ARG A 300 1.29 -3.67 2.38
N LEU A 301 2.10 -3.73 3.43
CA LEU A 301 3.28 -2.87 3.60
C LEU A 301 4.38 -3.10 2.56
N LEU A 302 4.35 -4.24 1.86
CA LEU A 302 5.23 -4.53 0.73
C LEU A 302 4.78 -3.87 -0.58
N LEU A 303 3.53 -3.41 -0.71
CA LEU A 303 3.01 -2.79 -1.94
C LEU A 303 3.89 -1.66 -2.50
N PRO A 304 4.53 -0.78 -1.69
CA PRO A 304 5.42 0.26 -2.21
C PRO A 304 6.61 -0.29 -2.99
N ALA A 305 7.04 -1.52 -2.76
CA ALA A 305 8.04 -2.21 -3.58
C ALA A 305 7.50 -2.69 -4.95
N PHE A 306 6.42 -2.09 -5.47
CA PHE A 306 5.86 -2.41 -6.78
C PHE A 306 6.82 -2.37 -7.99
N PRO A 307 7.99 -1.68 -7.99
CA PRO A 307 8.89 -1.77 -9.14
C PRO A 307 9.30 -3.20 -9.50
N ILE A 308 9.22 -4.15 -8.56
CA ILE A 308 9.45 -5.59 -8.81
C ILE A 308 8.55 -6.18 -9.90
N PHE A 309 7.35 -5.63 -10.13
CA PHE A 309 6.42 -6.14 -11.14
C PHE A 309 6.98 -5.95 -12.54
N TYR A 310 7.88 -4.98 -12.76
CA TYR A 310 8.61 -4.87 -14.01
C TYR A 310 9.55 -6.06 -14.23
N GLY A 311 10.17 -6.57 -13.16
CA GLY A 311 10.95 -7.81 -13.19
C GLY A 311 10.11 -8.98 -13.72
N TYR A 312 8.93 -9.17 -13.15
CA TYR A 312 7.98 -10.19 -13.59
C TYR A 312 7.47 -9.99 -15.03
N ALA A 313 7.29 -8.74 -15.47
CA ALA A 313 6.86 -8.43 -16.83
C ALA A 313 7.84 -8.89 -17.93
N SER A 314 9.10 -9.14 -17.56
CA SER A 314 10.15 -9.64 -18.45
C SER A 314 10.15 -11.17 -18.63
N LEU A 315 9.36 -11.90 -17.83
CA LEU A 315 9.32 -13.36 -17.88
C LEU A 315 8.58 -13.90 -19.11
N ARG A 316 8.72 -15.22 -19.32
CA ARG A 316 8.04 -15.95 -20.41
C ARG A 316 6.52 -15.82 -20.27
N LYS A 317 5.83 -15.74 -21.41
CA LYS A 317 4.36 -15.58 -21.47
C LYS A 317 3.60 -16.58 -20.60
N ASN A 318 3.99 -17.85 -20.61
CA ASN A 318 3.33 -18.90 -19.82
C ASN A 318 3.38 -18.63 -18.31
N ILE A 319 4.47 -18.05 -17.81
CA ILE A 319 4.60 -17.69 -16.40
C ILE A 319 3.68 -16.50 -16.06
N ILE A 320 3.60 -15.51 -16.96
CA ILE A 320 2.69 -14.36 -16.83
C ILE A 320 1.23 -14.82 -16.83
N TYR A 321 0.86 -15.78 -17.69
CA TYR A 321 -0.50 -16.36 -17.69
C TYR A 321 -0.80 -17.12 -16.41
N LEU A 322 0.14 -17.93 -15.92
CA LEU A 322 -0.01 -18.65 -14.65
C LEU A 322 -0.21 -17.67 -13.49
N TYR A 323 0.62 -16.62 -13.41
CA TYR A 323 0.44 -15.55 -12.44
C TYR A 323 -0.96 -14.95 -12.54
N ALA A 324 -1.42 -14.60 -13.75
CA ALA A 324 -2.72 -13.98 -13.94
C ALA A 324 -3.89 -14.86 -13.48
N ILE A 325 -3.84 -16.16 -13.79
CA ILE A 325 -4.85 -17.14 -13.35
C ILE A 325 -4.87 -17.21 -11.81
N ILE A 326 -3.71 -17.43 -11.19
CA ILE A 326 -3.59 -17.51 -9.72
C ILE A 326 -4.10 -16.23 -9.07
N SER A 327 -3.71 -15.07 -9.59
CA SER A 327 -4.13 -13.75 -9.12
C SER A 327 -5.65 -13.57 -9.15
N ILE A 328 -6.32 -13.91 -10.25
CA ILE A 328 -7.77 -13.78 -10.37
C ILE A 328 -8.49 -14.64 -9.33
N PHE A 329 -8.01 -15.86 -9.06
CA PHE A 329 -8.57 -16.72 -8.02
C PHE A 329 -8.29 -16.21 -6.59
N LEU A 330 -7.13 -15.62 -6.36
CA LEU A 330 -6.75 -15.12 -5.04
C LEU A 330 -7.48 -13.83 -4.66
N ILE A 331 -7.96 -13.00 -5.61
CA ILE A 331 -8.69 -11.76 -5.29
C ILE A 331 -9.93 -12.03 -4.42
N PRO A 332 -10.88 -12.92 -4.80
CA PRO A 332 -12.00 -13.28 -3.94
C PRO A 332 -11.55 -13.90 -2.61
N ILE A 333 -10.55 -14.78 -2.61
CA ILE A 333 -10.07 -15.47 -1.40
C ILE A 333 -9.54 -14.46 -0.37
N ILE A 334 -8.72 -13.49 -0.81
CA ILE A 334 -8.19 -12.44 0.08
C ILE A 334 -9.31 -11.51 0.53
N THR A 335 -10.30 -11.24 -0.33
CA THR A 335 -11.46 -10.43 0.03
C THR A 335 -12.29 -11.10 1.14
N ILE A 336 -12.60 -12.39 0.97
CA ILE A 336 -13.26 -13.21 1.99
C ILE A 336 -12.44 -13.19 3.27
N TRP A 337 -11.13 -13.42 3.18
CA TRP A 337 -10.24 -13.39 4.34
C TRP A 337 -10.33 -12.06 5.06
N GLN A 338 -10.24 -10.96 4.33
CA GLN A 338 -10.29 -9.64 4.93
C GLN A 338 -11.60 -9.42 5.70
N MET A 339 -12.72 -9.85 5.12
CA MET A 339 -14.05 -9.65 5.69
C MET A 339 -14.33 -10.58 6.86
N THR A 340 -14.07 -11.88 6.73
CA THR A 340 -14.43 -12.85 7.76
C THR A 340 -13.42 -12.93 8.89
N ALA A 341 -12.16 -12.55 8.64
CA ALA A 341 -11.14 -12.57 9.68
C ALA A 341 -11.13 -11.26 10.45
N PHE A 342 -11.20 -10.11 9.77
CA PHE A 342 -11.00 -8.83 10.45
C PHE A 342 -12.29 -8.04 10.65
N PHE A 343 -13.30 -8.19 9.78
CA PHE A 343 -14.46 -7.31 9.80
C PHE A 343 -15.76 -7.94 10.35
N SER A 344 -15.78 -9.27 10.52
CA SER A 344 -16.89 -10.04 11.11
C SER A 344 -17.12 -9.73 12.58
#